data_AF-A0A1R0WYI1-F1
#
_entry.id   AF-A0A1R0WYI1-F1
#
_cell.length_a   1.000
_cell.length_b   1.000
_cell.length_c   1.000
_cell.angle_alpha   90.00
_cell.angle_beta   90.00
_cell.angle_gamma   90.00
#
_symmetry.space_group_name_H-M   'P 1'
#
loop_
_entity.id
_entity.type
_entity.pdbx_description
1 polymer ?
#
loop_
_entity_poly.entity_id
_entity_poly.type
_entity_poly.pdbx_seq_one_letter_code
_entity_poly.pdbx_strand_id
1 'polypeptide(L)'
;MFAIMQLIGGVILSLGWIPQIVQILKSKSVADLNLKSYLLMLLGISLMEAYAISLAVTGVGLAFLITNTMSLCVVLLVIILVIKYRTRQ
;
A
#
# COMPACT_ATOMS: atom_id res chain seq x y z
N MET A 1 20.60 11.33 -5.89
CA MET A 1 19.92 11.99 -4.75
C MET A 1 18.42 11.67 -4.72
N PHE A 2 17.62 12.11 -5.70
CA PHE A 2 16.16 11.91 -5.69
C PHE A 2 15.69 10.46 -5.61
N ALA A 3 16.36 9.52 -6.31
CA ALA A 3 16.03 8.10 -6.22
C ALA A 3 16.21 7.52 -4.79
N ILE A 4 17.22 7.99 -4.05
CA ILE A 4 17.46 7.58 -2.66
C ILE A 4 16.36 8.15 -1.76
N MET A 5 15.98 9.43 -1.96
CA MET A 5 14.85 10.04 -1.25
C MET A 5 13.55 9.29 -1.52
N GLN A 6 13.31 8.89 -2.77
CA GLN A 6 12.16 8.09 -3.17
C GLN A 6 12.13 6.75 -2.43
N LEU A 7 13.25 6.01 -2.43
CA LEU A 7 13.36 4.73 -1.74
C LEU A 7 13.13 4.87 -0.23
N ILE A 8 13.81 5.82 0.42
CA ILE A 8 13.64 6.07 1.86
C ILE A 8 12.20 6.45 2.20
N GLY A 9 11.63 7.41 1.45
CA GLY A 9 10.26 7.85 1.65
C GLY A 9 9.25 6.71 1.46
N GLY A 10 9.38 5.94 0.38
CA GLY A 10 8.51 4.81 0.11
C GLY A 10 8.61 3.68 1.14
N VAL A 11 9.82 3.40 1.66
CA VAL A 11 10.02 2.46 2.77
C VAL A 11 9.35 2.97 4.03
N ILE A 12 9.56 4.23 4.41
CA ILE A 12 8.91 4.83 5.60
C ILE A 12 7.39 4.74 5.49
N LEU A 13 6.82 5.11 4.33
CA LEU A 13 5.38 5.03 4.09
C LEU A 13 4.86 3.59 4.21
N SER A 14 5.59 2.61 3.65
CA SER A 14 5.23 1.19 3.73
C SER A 14 5.27 0.67 5.16
N LEU A 15 6.33 0.99 5.92
CA LEU A 15 6.47 0.60 7.32
C LEU A 15 5.45 1.30 8.23
N GLY A 16 5.01 2.51 7.87
CA GLY A 16 3.96 3.24 8.58
C GLY A 16 2.63 2.49 8.70
N TRP A 17 2.39 1.48 7.84
CA TRP A 17 1.22 0.62 7.92
C TRP A 17 1.32 -0.52 8.95
N ILE A 18 2.52 -0.84 9.44
CA ILE A 18 2.74 -1.94 10.39
C ILE A 18 1.84 -1.83 11.63
N PRO A 19 1.72 -0.66 12.30
CA PRO A 19 0.85 -0.53 13.47
C PRO A 19 -0.61 -0.89 13.15
N GLN A 20 -1.13 -0.46 12.00
CA GLN A 20 -2.50 -0.75 11.56
C GLN A 20 -2.69 -2.24 11.29
N ILE A 21 -1.74 -2.88 10.60
CA ILE A 21 -1.78 -4.33 10.32
C ILE A 21 -1.74 -5.11 11.63
N VAL A 22 -0.83 -4.77 12.54
CA VAL A 22 -0.71 -5.40 13.86
C VAL A 22 -1.98 -5.22 14.68
N GLN A 23 -2.59 -4.03 14.66
CA GLN A 23 -3.86 -3.75 15.35
C GLN A 23 -4.97 -4.67 14.82
N ILE A 24 -5.16 -4.76 13.50
CA ILE A 24 -6.19 -5.62 12.90
C ILE A 24 -5.96 -7.10 13.28
N LEU A 25 -4.71 -7.57 13.24
CA LEU A 25 -4.39 -8.96 13.56
C LEU A 25 -4.59 -9.29 15.05
N LYS A 26 -4.27 -8.35 15.96
CA LYS A 26 -4.42 -8.54 17.41
C LYS A 26 -5.86 -8.39 17.86
N SER A 27 -6.54 -7.32 17.46
CA SER A 27 -7.92 -7.03 17.89
C SER A 27 -8.95 -7.87 17.13
N LYS A 28 -8.61 -8.31 15.91
CA LYS A 28 -9.54 -8.94 14.97
C LYS A 28 -10.78 -8.09 14.67
N SER A 29 -10.73 -6.80 14.99
CA SER A 29 -11.83 -5.85 14.81
C SER A 29 -11.49 -4.81 13.75
N VAL A 30 -12.45 -4.58 12.85
CA VAL A 30 -12.35 -3.66 11.71
C VAL A 30 -13.61 -2.80 11.56
N ALA A 31 -14.39 -2.69 12.64
CA ALA A 31 -15.68 -1.99 12.66
C ALA A 31 -15.52 -0.50 12.29
N ASP A 32 -14.47 0.13 12.83
CA ASP A 32 -14.18 1.56 12.62
C ASP A 32 -13.45 1.84 11.30
N LEU A 33 -13.08 0.80 10.53
CA LEU A 33 -12.33 0.94 9.29
C LEU A 33 -13.27 1.08 8.09
N ASN A 34 -13.13 2.16 7.33
CA ASN A 34 -13.92 2.38 6.11
C ASN A 34 -13.28 1.68 4.89
N LEU A 35 -13.83 0.53 4.49
CA LEU A 35 -13.36 -0.23 3.32
C LEU A 35 -13.32 0.61 2.03
N LYS A 36 -14.24 1.57 1.84
CA LYS A 36 -14.26 2.41 0.62
C LYS A 36 -12.99 3.26 0.51
N SER A 37 -12.48 3.77 1.63
CA SER A 37 -11.23 4.54 1.65
C SER A 37 -10.04 3.70 1.18
N TYR A 38 -9.95 2.45 1.64
CA TYR A 38 -8.90 1.53 1.20
C TYR A 38 -9.03 1.15 -0.27
N LEU A 39 -10.24 0.93 -0.77
CA LEU A 39 -10.49 0.66 -2.19
C LEU A 39 -10.12 1.86 -3.09
N LEU A 40 -10.39 3.09 -2.65
CA LEU A 40 -9.96 4.30 -3.35
C LEU A 40 -8.43 4.44 -3.36
N MET A 41 -7.78 4.14 -2.23
CA MET A 41 -6.31 4.09 -2.18
C MET A 41 -5.75 3.02 -3.13
N LEU A 42 -6.34 1.82 -3.15
CA LEU A 42 -5.95 0.76 -4.08
C LEU A 42 -6.07 1.22 -5.54
N LEU A 43 -7.18 1.87 -5.90
CA LEU A 43 -7.36 2.42 -7.25
C LEU A 43 -6.26 3.44 -7.58
N GLY A 44 -6.04 4.43 -6.71
CA GLY A 44 -5.01 5.45 -6.91
C GLY A 44 -3.60 4.85 -7.03
N ILE A 45 -3.22 3.94 -6.12
CA ILE A 45 -1.91 3.28 -6.15
C ILE A 45 -1.77 2.39 -7.39
N SER A 46 -2.83 1.73 -7.86
CA SER A 46 -2.80 0.92 -9.08
C SER A 46 -2.58 1.76 -10.33
N LEU A 47 -3.21 2.95 -10.41
CA LEU A 47 -2.96 3.90 -11.49
C LEU A 47 -1.51 4.39 -11.48
N MET A 48 -0.98 4.69 -10.29
CA MET A 48 0.42 5.07 -10.12
C MET A 48 1.39 3.92 -10.44
N GLU A 49 1.01 2.66 -10.18
CA GLU A 49 1.80 1.48 -10.52
C GLU A 49 1.92 1.32 -12.04
N ALA A 50 0.81 1.47 -12.77
CA ALA A 50 0.82 1.44 -14.23
C ALA A 50 1.73 2.54 -14.81
N TYR A 51 1.70 3.74 -14.23
CA TYR A 51 2.62 4.82 -14.58
C TYR A 51 4.09 4.50 -14.20
N ALA A 52 4.33 3.88 -13.05
CA ALA A 52 5.67 3.50 -12.63
C ALA A 52 6.28 2.43 -13.54
N ILE A 53 5.47 1.47 -14.00
CA ILE A 53 5.87 0.45 -14.97
C ILE A 53 6.24 1.11 -16.30
N SER A 54 5.44 2.07 -16.80
CA SER A 54 5.75 2.74 -18.07
C SER A 54 7.08 3.51 -18.00
N LEU A 55 7.36 4.19 -16.88
CA LEU A 55 8.67 4.80 -16.62
C LEU A 55 9.80 3.76 -16.62
N ALA A 56 9.61 2.65 -15.89
CA ALA A 56 10.62 1.60 -15.75
C ALA A 56 11.01 0.97 -17.09
N VAL A 57 10.03 0.74 -17.98
CA VAL A 57 10.27 0.23 -19.33
C VAL A 57 11.12 1.19 -20.16
N THR A 58 11.01 2.50 -19.94
CA THR A 58 11.86 3.51 -20.60
C THR A 58 13.26 3.66 -19.95
N GLY A 59 13.58 2.82 -18.96
CA GLY A 59 14.88 2.81 -18.28
C GLY A 59 15.03 3.80 -17.13
N VAL A 60 13.94 4.45 -16.70
CA VAL A 60 13.93 5.41 -15.59
C VAL A 60 12.90 5.03 -14.53
N GLY A 61 12.96 5.62 -13.34
CA GLY A 61 11.88 5.46 -12.35
C GLY A 61 11.81 4.11 -11.62
N LEU A 62 12.83 3.25 -11.71
CA LEU A 62 12.88 1.98 -10.94
C LEU A 62 12.64 2.19 -9.44
N ALA A 63 13.21 3.25 -8.85
CA ALA A 63 12.98 3.58 -7.44
C ALA A 63 11.49 3.88 -7.16
N PHE A 64 10.82 4.58 -8.07
CA PHE A 64 9.40 4.87 -7.95
C PHE A 64 8.57 3.59 -8.07
N LEU A 65 8.86 2.74 -9.07
CA LEU A 65 8.24 1.43 -9.24
C LEU A 65 8.37 0.58 -7.96
N ILE A 66 9.59 0.35 -7.46
CA ILE A 66 9.82 -0.44 -6.24
C ILE A 66 8.93 0.05 -5.09
N THR A 67 8.91 1.35 -4.83
CA THR A 67 8.16 1.92 -3.71
C THR A 67 6.65 1.90 -3.91
N ASN A 68 6.18 2.03 -5.15
CA ASN A 68 4.77 1.98 -5.47
C ASN A 68 4.26 0.53 -5.40
N THR A 69 5.05 -0.44 -5.86
CA THR A 69 4.78 -1.88 -5.69
C THR A 69 4.70 -2.26 -4.21
N MET A 70 5.63 -1.76 -3.37
CA MET A 70 5.56 -1.97 -1.92
C MET A 70 4.24 -1.42 -1.34
N SER A 71 3.85 -0.20 -1.71
CA SER A 71 2.60 0.42 -1.27
C SER A 71 1.38 -0.38 -1.72
N LEU A 72 1.40 -0.91 -2.96
CA LEU A 72 0.35 -1.75 -3.53
C LEU A 72 0.18 -3.05 -2.73
N CYS A 73 1.29 -3.74 -2.44
CA CYS A 73 1.28 -4.95 -1.62
C CYS A 73 0.71 -4.70 -0.22
N VAL A 74 1.09 -3.59 0.40
CA VAL A 74 0.64 -3.22 1.75
C VAL A 74 -0.85 -2.89 1.78
N VAL A 75 -1.35 -2.07 0.84
CA VAL A 75 -2.78 -1.73 0.79
C VAL A 75 -3.63 -2.96 0.47
N LEU A 76 -3.16 -3.85 -0.41
CA LEU A 76 -3.82 -5.13 -0.70
C LEU A 76 -3.90 -6.00 0.56
N LEU A 77 -2.80 -6.13 1.32
CA LEU A 77 -2.79 -6.86 2.58
C LEU A 77 -3.81 -6.28 3.56
N VAL A 78 -3.86 -4.95 3.73
CA VAL A 78 -4.83 -4.30 4.61
C VAL A 78 -6.26 -4.58 4.15
N ILE A 79 -6.57 -4.46 2.86
CA ILE A 79 -7.91 -4.75 2.31
C ILE A 79 -8.30 -6.22 2.59
N ILE A 80 -7.39 -7.16 2.34
CA ILE A 80 -7.63 -8.59 2.60
C ILE A 80 -7.96 -8.81 4.08
N LEU A 81 -7.21 -8.19 5.00
CA LEU A 81 -7.46 -8.28 6.43
C LEU A 81 -8.81 -7.65 6.81
N VAL A 82 -9.12 -6.46 6.28
CA VAL A 82 -10.41 -5.77 6.51
C VAL A 82 -11.59 -6.63 6.05
N ILE A 83 -11.53 -7.20 4.86
CA ILE A 83 -12.60 -8.07 4.35
C ILE A 83 -12.71 -9.34 5.21
N LYS A 84 -11.58 -10.01 5.49
CA LYS A 84 -11.54 -11.26 6.27
C LYS A 84 -12.14 -11.12 7.67
N TYR A 85 -11.84 -10.03 8.38
CA TYR A 85 -12.34 -9.83 9.73
C TYR A 85 -13.73 -9.18 9.78
N ARG A 86 -14.15 -8.45 8.73
CA ARG A 86 -15.51 -7.93 8.62
C ARG A 86 -16.55 -9.04 8.47
N THR A 87 -16.25 -10.11 7.74
CA THR A 87 -17.15 -11.27 7.61
C THR A 87 -17.28 -12.09 8.89
N ARG A 88 -16.39 -11.88 9.88
CA ARG A 88 -16.42 -12.58 11.18
C ARG A 88 -17.17 -11.80 12.27
N GLN A 89 -17.54 -10.55 11.99
CA GLN A 89 -18.35 -9.68 12.84
C GLN A 89 -19.81 -9.75 12.39
#